data_AF-A0A7V8AKW7-F1
#
_entry.id   AF-A0A7V8AKW7-F1
#
_cell.length_a   1.000
_cell.length_b   1.000
_cell.length_c   1.000
_cell.angle_alpha   90.00
_cell.angle_beta   90.00
_cell.angle_gamma   90.00
#
_symmetry.space_group_name_H-M   'P 1'
#
loop_
_entity.id
_entity.type
_entity.pdbx_description
1 polymer ?
#
loop_
_entity_poly.entity_id
_entity_poly.type
_entity_poly.pdbx_seq_one_letter_code
_entity_poly.pdbx_strand_id
1 'polypeptide(L)'
;MGNLVPLAVDSPLQDCPDRNQEKIYCNLYAHDLAFTFLCAPNDTHNYLLNSFVKNGVITRIGPTYGFGKAMDLNGKAASGR
;
A
#
# COMPACT_ATOMS: atom_id res chain seq x y z
N MET A 1 -46.37 25.15 33.81
CA MET A 1 -46.05 24.04 32.88
C MET A 1 -44.87 24.50 32.03
N GLY A 2 -43.66 23.99 32.29
CA GLY A 2 -42.47 24.38 31.53
C GLY A 2 -42.38 23.56 30.25
N ASN A 3 -42.37 24.21 29.09
CA ASN A 3 -42.19 23.53 27.80
C ASN A 3 -40.75 23.02 27.69
N LEU A 4 -40.61 21.76 27.28
CA LEU A 4 -39.33 21.16 26.95
C LEU A 4 -38.86 21.68 25.58
N VAL A 5 -37.63 22.13 25.50
CA VAL A 5 -36.97 22.53 24.24
C VAL A 5 -36.07 21.38 23.81
N PRO A 6 -36.15 20.93 22.54
CA PRO A 6 -35.27 19.87 22.03
C PRO A 6 -33.81 20.33 22.01
N LEU A 7 -32.91 19.44 22.44
CA LEU A 7 -31.47 19.64 22.32
C LEU A 7 -31.06 19.43 20.85
N ALA A 8 -30.63 20.50 20.19
CA ALA A 8 -29.99 20.41 18.89
C ALA A 8 -28.51 20.07 19.10
N VAL A 9 -28.07 18.94 18.56
CA VAL A 9 -26.66 18.55 18.50
C VAL A 9 -26.26 18.50 17.03
N ASP A 10 -25.21 19.22 16.68
CA ASP A 10 -24.69 19.24 15.31
C ASP A 10 -24.14 17.86 14.90
N SER A 11 -24.25 17.54 13.61
CA SER A 11 -23.82 16.23 13.11
C SER A 11 -22.29 16.14 13.09
N PRO A 12 -21.70 15.11 13.74
CA PRO A 12 -20.24 14.95 13.83
C PRO A 12 -19.57 14.62 12.48
N LEU A 13 -20.34 14.54 11.40
CA LEU A 13 -19.86 14.29 10.03
C LEU A 13 -19.90 15.54 9.15
N GLN A 14 -20.34 16.70 9.66
CA GLN A 14 -20.39 17.93 8.86
C GLN A 14 -19.01 18.51 8.56
N ASP A 15 -18.05 18.32 9.47
CA ASP A 15 -16.69 18.80 9.31
C ASP A 15 -15.71 17.64 9.11
N CYS A 16 -14.77 17.81 8.19
CA CYS A 16 -13.65 16.90 8.07
C CYS A 16 -12.64 17.22 9.18
N PRO A 17 -12.33 16.29 10.09
CA PRO A 17 -11.41 16.55 11.20
C PRO A 17 -9.98 16.78 10.69
N ASP A 18 -9.14 17.36 11.54
CA ASP A 18 -7.72 17.52 11.26
C ASP A 18 -7.05 16.18 10.91
N ARG A 19 -6.45 16.10 9.71
CA ARG A 19 -5.82 14.88 9.19
C ARG A 19 -4.30 14.83 9.40
N ASN A 20 -3.72 15.69 10.25
CA ASN A 20 -2.27 15.73 10.41
C ASN A 20 -1.72 14.42 11.00
N GLN A 21 -2.50 13.70 11.80
CA GLN A 21 -2.12 12.39 12.32
C GLN A 21 -1.87 11.36 11.20
N GLU A 22 -2.58 11.48 10.07
CA GLU A 22 -2.41 10.57 8.92
C GLU A 22 -1.04 10.70 8.27
N LYS A 23 -0.43 11.89 8.34
CA LYS A 23 0.91 12.15 7.80
C LYS A 23 1.96 11.24 8.43
N ILE A 24 1.76 10.81 9.69
CA ILE A 24 2.65 9.87 10.38
C ILE A 24 2.64 8.52 9.66
N TYR A 25 1.45 8.00 9.33
CA TYR A 25 1.30 6.74 8.60
C TYR A 25 1.80 6.84 7.16
N CYS A 26 1.52 7.95 6.47
CA CYS A 26 2.06 8.18 5.13
C CYS A 26 3.60 8.22 5.15
N ASN A 27 4.20 8.89 6.13
CA ASN A 27 5.64 8.90 6.31
C ASN A 27 6.16 7.49 6.60
N LEU A 28 5.55 6.74 7.52
CA LEU A 28 5.95 5.35 7.79
C LEU A 28 5.96 4.48 6.53
N TYR A 29 5.02 4.70 5.60
CA TYR A 29 4.94 3.95 4.35
C TYR A 29 5.95 4.42 3.27
N ALA A 30 6.37 5.68 3.32
CA ALA A 30 7.32 6.27 2.38
C ALA A 30 8.70 5.62 2.45
N HIS A 31 9.43 5.66 1.34
CA HIS A 31 10.74 5.05 1.17
C HIS A 31 11.64 5.97 0.33
N ASP A 32 12.95 5.86 0.51
CA ASP A 32 13.95 6.70 -0.15
C ASP A 32 14.37 6.10 -1.50
N LEU A 33 14.40 4.76 -1.58
CA LEU A 33 14.81 4.00 -2.76
C LEU A 33 13.93 2.75 -2.89
N ALA A 34 13.62 2.37 -4.13
CA ALA A 34 13.09 1.06 -4.44
C ALA A 34 13.95 0.37 -5.50
N PHE A 35 14.20 -0.92 -5.35
CA PHE A 35 14.88 -1.73 -6.35
C PHE A 35 14.25 -3.12 -6.44
N THR A 36 14.39 -3.75 -7.61
CA THR A 36 13.81 -5.06 -7.88
C THR A 36 14.85 -6.15 -7.64
N PHE A 37 14.44 -7.26 -7.01
CA PHE A 37 15.26 -8.45 -6.83
C PHE A 37 14.44 -9.73 -7.06
N LEU A 38 15.14 -10.83 -7.33
CA LEU A 38 14.53 -12.15 -7.45
C LEU A 38 14.58 -12.87 -6.11
N CYS A 39 13.42 -13.22 -5.58
CA CYS A 39 13.30 -14.15 -4.46
C CYS A 39 13.21 -15.58 -5.02
N ALA A 40 14.29 -16.35 -4.86
CA ALA A 40 14.41 -17.70 -5.41
C ALA A 40 14.65 -18.78 -4.34
N PRO A 41 13.74 -18.95 -3.35
CA PRO A 41 13.75 -20.13 -2.51
C PRO A 41 13.28 -21.34 -3.32
N ASN A 42 13.42 -22.55 -2.76
CA ASN A 42 12.89 -23.77 -3.38
C ASN A 42 11.36 -23.88 -3.19
N ASP A 43 10.62 -22.92 -3.74
CA ASP A 43 9.16 -22.84 -3.67
C ASP A 43 8.49 -22.82 -5.06
N THR A 44 9.30 -22.93 -6.12
CA THR A 44 8.92 -22.90 -7.54
C THR A 44 8.42 -21.56 -8.09
N HIS A 45 8.30 -20.51 -7.27
CA HIS A 45 7.67 -19.27 -7.70
C HIS A 45 8.61 -18.31 -8.39
N ASN A 46 9.89 -18.24 -7.96
CA ASN A 46 10.84 -17.24 -8.47
C ASN A 46 10.24 -15.82 -8.48
N TYR A 47 9.73 -15.37 -7.33
CA TYR A 47 9.00 -14.11 -7.24
C TYR A 47 9.89 -12.91 -7.56
N LEU A 48 9.45 -12.10 -8.52
CA LEU A 48 10.04 -10.79 -8.79
C LEU A 48 9.44 -9.75 -7.84
N LEU A 49 10.24 -9.27 -6.90
CA LEU A 49 9.82 -8.40 -5.80
C LEU A 49 10.53 -7.05 -5.85
N ASN A 50 9.84 -6.00 -5.40
CA ASN A 50 10.43 -4.70 -5.07
C ASN A 50 10.80 -4.67 -3.59
N SER A 51 12.04 -4.27 -3.32
CA SER A 51 12.52 -3.90 -2.00
C SER A 51 12.40 -2.40 -1.81
N PHE A 52 11.89 -1.96 -0.66
CA PHE A 52 11.73 -0.56 -0.28
C PHE A 52 12.69 -0.24 0.85
N VAL A 53 13.59 0.72 0.61
CA VAL A 53 14.64 1.13 1.55
C VAL A 53 14.24 2.43 2.20
N LYS A 54 14.35 2.49 3.53
CA LYS A 54 14.21 3.71 4.32
C LYS A 54 15.38 3.84 5.29
N ASN A 55 16.02 5.00 5.33
CA ASN A 55 17.19 5.26 6.17
C ASN A 55 18.33 4.23 5.94
N GLY A 56 18.52 3.80 4.69
CA GLY A 56 19.54 2.82 4.31
C GLY A 56 19.24 1.36 4.68
N VAL A 57 18.06 1.06 5.24
CA VAL A 57 17.65 -0.30 5.62
C VAL A 57 16.42 -0.72 4.82
N ILE A 58 16.37 -1.97 4.39
CA ILE A 58 15.17 -2.56 3.77
C ILE A 58 14.08 -2.68 4.83
N THR A 59 12.96 -1.99 4.65
CA THR A 59 11.83 -2.00 5.60
C THR A 59 10.64 -2.80 5.10
N ARG A 60 10.51 -2.98 3.79
CA ARG A 60 9.41 -3.73 3.17
C ARG A 60 9.84 -4.37 1.86
N ILE A 61 9.24 -5.51 1.54
CA ILE A 61 9.24 -6.12 0.21
C ILE A 61 7.80 -6.24 -0.28
N GLY A 62 7.59 -6.14 -1.59
CA GLY A 62 6.26 -6.29 -2.20
C GLY A 62 6.34 -6.81 -3.63
N PRO A 63 5.26 -7.38 -4.17
CA PRO A 63 5.24 -7.82 -5.55
C PRO A 63 5.43 -6.66 -6.52
N THR A 64 6.07 -6.91 -7.65
CA THR A 64 6.15 -5.92 -8.74
C THR A 64 4.84 -5.72 -9.48
N TYR A 65 3.86 -6.63 -9.30
CA TYR A 65 2.63 -6.73 -10.10
C TYR A 65 2.90 -6.84 -11.62
N GLY A 66 4.15 -7.16 -12.00
CA GLY A 66 4.60 -7.27 -13.39
C GLY A 66 4.39 -8.64 -14.02
N PHE A 67 3.75 -9.59 -13.32
CA PHE A 67 3.61 -10.98 -13.76
C PHE A 67 2.94 -11.12 -15.13
N GLY A 68 1.99 -10.24 -15.45
CA GLY A 68 1.33 -10.20 -16.77
C GLY A 68 2.25 -9.81 -17.94
N LYS A 69 3.45 -9.29 -17.66
CA LYS A 69 4.48 -8.97 -18.67
C LYS A 69 5.47 -10.11 -18.89
N ALA A 70 5.37 -11.19 -18.11
CA ALA A 70 6.25 -12.34 -18.26
C ALA A 70 5.96 -13.05 -19.58
N MET A 71 7.04 -13.48 -20.24
CA MET A 71 7.01 -14.20 -21.51
C MET A 71 7.93 -15.42 -21.41
N ASP A 72 7.44 -16.58 -21.84
CA ASP A 72 8.28 -17.77 -21.95
C ASP A 72 9.25 -17.65 -23.15
N LEU A 73 10.17 -18.61 -23.27
CA LEU A 73 11.15 -18.66 -24.36
C LEU A 73 10.51 -18.84 -25.76
N ASN A 74 9.25 -19.27 -25.83
CA ASN A 74 8.50 -19.48 -27.07
C ASN A 74 7.62 -18.27 -27.42
N GLY A 75 7.72 -17.17 -26.68
CA GLY A 75 6.94 -15.95 -26.92
C GLY A 75 5.53 -15.99 -26.32
N LYS A 76 5.21 -16.96 -25.46
CA LYS A 76 3.89 -17.05 -24.82
C LYS A 76 3.85 -16.13 -23.60
N ALA A 77 2.94 -15.16 -23.62
CA ALA A 77 2.72 -14.25 -22.51
C ALA A 77 1.80 -14.86 -21.44
N ALA A 78 1.96 -14.40 -20.20
CA ALA A 78 1.05 -14.74 -19.11
C ALA A 78 -0.39 -14.25 -19.40
N SER A 79 -1.40 -15.04 -19.02
CA SER A 79 -2.81 -14.61 -19.11
C SER A 79 -3.13 -13.62 -18.00
N GLY A 80 -3.88 -12.56 -18.30
CA GLY A 80 -4.32 -11.56 -17.30
C GLY A 80 -5.48 -12.01 -16.39
N ARG A 81 -5.61 -13.31 -16.14
CA ARG A 81 -6.68 -13.91 -15.34
C ARG A 81 -6.19 -14.31 -13.95
#